data_AF-A0A1Y6BW43-F1
#
_entry.id   AF-A0A1Y6BW43-F1
#
_cell.length_a   1.000
_cell.length_b   1.000
_cell.length_c   1.000
_cell.angle_alpha   90.00
_cell.angle_beta   90.00
_cell.angle_gamma   90.00
#
_symmetry.space_group_name_H-M   'P 1'
#
loop_
_entity.id
_entity.type
_entity.pdbx_description
1 polymer ?
#
loop_
_entity_poly.entity_id
_entity_poly.type
_entity_poly.pdbx_seq_one_letter_code
_entity_poly.pdbx_strand_id
1 'polypeptide(L)'
;MGTVYFEKDGGVSGFKSFIDREGKDWIASYLPPGPNGDFRGFPNSVGNFGHAGRDSGSKTIIVDGKTEGDVVILESSNNTFTFQYWFFADHIAIKVLKSKGEYNFLFEGVAGGTADAHDYFVTADGKKHIPKGEFWDFTPEWFYLGDPKSKSFLFLAKTPDDKAPNENHRQIRPGGEHNMDLYSFGRTGKEHKYKVQGMSGNEHTVVIGFAPSTRTHPEMTMMIESFLAAPFSVGAPPTQPWRGALLNQSREWYSSIEARLMADTIIQGHSAESLTPPAVVFLAHVAQATGEKKYQKSFKRHLDYLISLQYPSGGWPKFSPLPRDDYRSHVSFNKGAMLEVLYLLRNVADAKEPYRFVNRKQRKKARAAIEGGIDFIIKSQFRQNGKLTAWCAQHDEKTLEPAWANADEPPTLSGRESVEIVRFLMANKNPSPELIQAVESAVSWFKRSSIKGRKLDEALDDEGPMERKLIADQSAPLLWARFYELESNRPLYLDQSSVFRYNYNELEKSQKRTNSFYGTWADSLLNEDYPIWREKHVAEATEASTVVENEGG
;
A
#
# COMPACT_ATOMS: atom_id res chain seq x y z
N MET A 1 5.36 -17.28 5.86
CA MET A 1 6.72 -17.61 5.40
C MET A 1 6.84 -19.12 5.14
N GLY A 2 7.91 -19.52 4.47
CA GLY A 2 8.42 -20.90 4.40
C GLY A 2 9.25 -21.29 5.64
N THR A 3 10.05 -22.35 5.54
CA THR A 3 10.94 -22.83 6.61
C THR A 3 12.40 -22.62 6.24
N VAL A 4 13.19 -21.97 7.09
CA VAL A 4 14.64 -21.77 6.87
C VAL A 4 15.44 -22.65 7.82
N TYR A 5 16.49 -23.31 7.32
CA TYR A 5 17.48 -23.98 8.16
C TYR A 5 18.78 -23.20 8.13
N PHE A 6 19.18 -22.74 9.31
CA PHE A 6 20.39 -21.96 9.53
C PHE A 6 21.48 -22.84 10.14
N GLU A 7 22.65 -22.92 9.50
CA GLU A 7 23.82 -23.55 10.10
C GLU A 7 24.58 -22.55 10.96
N LYS A 8 24.97 -22.93 12.18
CA LYS A 8 25.52 -22.01 13.18
C LYS A 8 26.72 -22.54 13.99
N ASP A 9 27.05 -23.82 13.83
CA ASP A 9 28.03 -24.53 14.65
C ASP A 9 29.25 -24.95 13.81
N GLY A 10 30.43 -25.08 14.40
CA GLY A 10 31.63 -25.54 13.68
C GLY A 10 32.25 -24.49 12.74
N GLY A 11 32.13 -23.19 13.06
CA GLY A 11 32.78 -22.11 12.30
C GLY A 11 31.99 -21.61 11.08
N VAL A 12 30.84 -22.22 10.80
CA VAL A 12 29.93 -21.83 9.71
C VAL A 12 28.78 -20.96 10.22
N SER A 13 28.19 -20.19 9.31
CA SER A 13 27.00 -19.38 9.56
C SER A 13 26.24 -19.20 8.25
N GLY A 14 24.91 -19.20 8.26
CA GLY A 14 24.10 -18.87 7.07
C GLY A 14 23.04 -19.90 6.75
N PHE A 15 22.26 -19.64 5.70
CA PHE A 15 21.13 -20.45 5.31
C PHE A 15 21.62 -21.62 4.46
N LYS A 16 21.31 -22.84 4.91
CA LYS A 16 21.56 -24.07 4.15
C LYS A 16 20.37 -24.46 3.27
N SER A 17 19.19 -24.05 3.69
CA SER A 17 17.91 -24.46 3.11
C SER A 17 16.90 -23.34 3.34
N PHE A 18 16.08 -23.07 2.33
CA PHE A 18 14.93 -22.18 2.47
C PHE A 18 13.76 -22.77 1.69
N ILE A 19 12.88 -23.44 2.44
CA ILE A 19 11.79 -24.24 1.93
C ILE A 19 10.52 -23.41 1.85
N ASP A 20 9.86 -23.39 0.70
CA ASP A 20 8.58 -22.70 0.56
C ASP A 20 7.41 -23.48 1.19
N ARG A 21 6.19 -22.93 1.10
CA ARG A 21 4.98 -23.58 1.66
C ARG A 21 4.54 -24.84 0.92
N GLU A 22 5.04 -25.06 -0.29
CA GLU A 22 4.82 -26.30 -1.05
C GLU A 22 5.88 -27.36 -0.71
N GLY A 23 6.82 -27.08 0.19
CA GLY A 23 7.87 -28.01 0.58
C GLY A 23 9.07 -28.04 -0.38
N LYS A 24 9.16 -27.08 -1.32
CA LYS A 24 10.28 -26.99 -2.27
C LYS A 24 11.42 -26.20 -1.64
N ASP A 25 12.64 -26.72 -1.68
CA ASP A 25 13.82 -26.07 -1.09
C ASP A 25 14.59 -25.25 -2.13
N TRP A 26 14.55 -23.93 -1.98
CA TRP A 26 15.12 -22.99 -2.96
C TRP A 26 16.62 -22.79 -2.82
N ILE A 27 17.24 -23.32 -1.75
CA ILE A 27 18.68 -23.20 -1.52
C ILE A 27 19.37 -24.55 -1.63
N ALA A 28 18.84 -25.62 -1.04
CA ALA A 28 19.58 -26.89 -0.99
C ALA A 28 19.93 -27.44 -2.38
N SER A 29 21.02 -28.20 -2.45
CA SER A 29 21.37 -28.92 -3.66
C SER A 29 20.35 -30.02 -3.92
N TYR A 30 19.79 -30.04 -5.11
CA TYR A 30 18.97 -31.13 -5.62
C TYR A 30 19.81 -32.18 -6.38
N LEU A 31 21.10 -31.90 -6.60
CA LEU A 31 22.07 -32.79 -7.26
C LEU A 31 23.02 -33.44 -6.25
N PRO A 32 23.56 -34.65 -6.55
CA PRO A 32 24.65 -35.23 -5.78
C PRO A 32 25.91 -34.35 -5.77
N PRO A 33 26.67 -34.34 -4.65
CA PRO A 33 27.86 -33.52 -4.47
C PRO A 33 28.90 -33.71 -5.58
N GLY A 34 29.27 -32.63 -6.27
CA GLY A 34 30.34 -32.58 -7.25
C GLY A 34 31.71 -32.22 -6.67
N PRO A 35 32.77 -32.14 -7.51
CA PRO A 35 34.15 -31.94 -7.08
C PRO A 35 34.44 -30.60 -6.39
N ASN A 36 33.54 -29.61 -6.47
CA ASN A 36 33.70 -28.30 -5.85
C ASN A 36 32.94 -28.13 -4.52
N GLY A 37 32.32 -29.20 -3.99
CA GLY A 37 31.52 -29.15 -2.76
C GLY A 37 30.25 -28.31 -2.97
N ASP A 38 29.12 -29.00 -3.15
CA ASP A 38 27.83 -28.43 -3.59
C ASP A 38 27.07 -27.65 -2.51
N PHE A 39 27.80 -26.90 -1.69
CA PHE A 39 27.20 -26.03 -0.70
C PHE A 39 26.72 -24.77 -1.42
N ARG A 40 25.41 -24.55 -1.32
CA ARG A 40 24.69 -23.33 -1.70
C ARG A 40 24.34 -22.58 -0.43
N GLY A 41 23.97 -21.31 -0.55
CA GLY A 41 23.56 -20.57 0.64
C GLY A 41 23.24 -19.11 0.40
N PHE A 42 22.91 -18.49 1.52
CA PHE A 42 22.72 -17.06 1.67
C PHE A 42 23.00 -16.66 3.12
N PRO A 43 23.59 -15.50 3.42
CA PRO A 43 24.10 -14.49 2.50
C PRO A 43 25.61 -14.64 2.26
N ASN A 44 26.03 -15.57 1.40
CA ASN A 44 27.44 -15.90 1.20
C ASN A 44 28.27 -14.63 0.93
N SER A 45 29.35 -14.45 1.69
CA SER A 45 30.18 -13.25 1.64
C SER A 45 31.67 -13.57 1.66
N VAL A 46 32.49 -12.52 1.65
CA VAL A 46 33.96 -12.61 1.59
C VAL A 46 34.50 -13.46 2.73
N GLY A 47 35.47 -14.33 2.42
CA GLY A 47 36.08 -15.23 3.40
C GLY A 47 35.12 -16.30 3.93
N ASN A 48 34.15 -16.72 3.13
CA ASN A 48 33.09 -17.69 3.46
C ASN A 48 32.14 -17.24 4.59
N PHE A 49 32.19 -15.99 5.03
CA PHE A 49 31.29 -15.52 6.07
C PHE A 49 29.84 -15.56 5.55
N GLY A 50 28.91 -16.05 6.36
CA GLY A 50 27.51 -16.24 5.93
C GLY A 50 27.28 -17.43 4.97
N HIS A 51 28.29 -18.26 4.71
CA HIS A 51 28.16 -19.47 3.91
C HIS A 51 27.89 -20.72 4.77
N ALA A 52 26.76 -21.40 4.51
CA ALA A 52 26.48 -22.70 5.11
C ALA A 52 27.46 -23.76 4.56
N GLY A 53 28.05 -24.59 5.44
CA GLY A 53 28.99 -25.64 5.06
C GLY A 53 30.42 -25.21 4.74
N ARG A 54 30.76 -23.91 4.80
CA ARG A 54 32.14 -23.43 4.63
C ARG A 54 32.62 -22.66 5.85
N ASP A 55 33.67 -23.16 6.48
CA ASP A 55 34.24 -22.57 7.69
C ASP A 55 34.80 -21.16 7.40
N SER A 56 34.41 -20.21 8.24
CA SER A 56 34.88 -18.81 8.25
C SER A 56 35.36 -18.37 9.64
N GLY A 57 35.47 -19.31 10.58
CA GLY A 57 35.67 -19.05 12.00
C GLY A 57 34.52 -18.28 12.63
N SER A 58 33.32 -18.36 12.04
CA SER A 58 32.14 -17.64 12.52
C SER A 58 31.57 -18.29 13.77
N LYS A 59 31.19 -17.47 14.74
CA LYS A 59 30.43 -17.86 15.92
C LYS A 59 29.06 -17.22 15.85
N THR A 60 28.01 -18.03 16.00
CA THR A 60 26.63 -17.53 16.02
C THR A 60 26.04 -17.66 17.42
N ILE A 61 25.38 -16.60 17.87
CA ILE A 61 24.61 -16.57 19.12
C ILE A 61 23.15 -16.23 18.82
N ILE A 62 22.27 -16.65 19.73
CA ILE A 62 20.89 -16.16 19.77
C ILE A 62 20.88 -14.91 20.64
N VAL A 63 20.49 -13.77 20.08
CA VAL A 63 20.37 -12.52 20.84
C VAL A 63 19.23 -12.69 21.86
N ASP A 64 19.48 -12.24 23.09
CA ASP A 64 18.59 -12.40 24.25
C ASP A 64 18.27 -13.85 24.66
N GLY A 65 18.93 -14.85 24.05
CA GLY A 65 18.82 -16.27 24.42
C GLY A 65 17.45 -16.90 24.19
N LYS A 66 16.54 -16.25 23.45
CA LYS A 66 15.19 -16.73 23.17
C LYS A 66 15.03 -17.15 21.71
N THR A 67 14.50 -18.35 21.51
CA THR A 67 14.16 -18.90 20.19
C THR A 67 12.65 -19.01 19.96
N GLU A 68 11.85 -18.58 20.93
CA GLU A 68 10.39 -18.67 20.93
C GLU A 68 9.80 -17.25 21.01
N GLY A 69 8.91 -16.91 20.07
CA GLY A 69 8.29 -15.58 19.97
C GLY A 69 8.01 -15.17 18.52
N ASP A 70 7.59 -13.91 18.32
CA ASP A 70 7.26 -13.35 16.99
C ASP A 70 8.50 -13.08 16.13
N VAL A 71 9.69 -13.02 16.76
CA VAL A 71 10.98 -12.79 16.11
C VAL A 71 12.06 -13.63 16.79
N VAL A 72 12.88 -14.31 16.01
CA VAL A 72 14.17 -14.86 16.46
C VAL A 72 15.28 -13.99 15.92
N ILE A 73 16.24 -13.61 16.77
CA ILE A 73 17.38 -12.79 16.35
C ILE A 73 18.66 -13.58 16.56
N LEU A 74 19.41 -13.80 15.49
CA LEU A 74 20.74 -14.42 15.53
C LEU A 74 21.80 -13.38 15.22
N GLU A 75 22.98 -13.53 15.81
CA GLU A 75 24.15 -12.75 15.46
C GLU A 75 25.31 -13.69 15.16
N SER A 76 25.79 -13.67 13.93
CA SER A 76 27.02 -14.35 13.53
C SER A 76 28.16 -13.36 13.50
N SER A 77 29.33 -13.76 13.99
CA SER A 77 30.50 -12.87 14.06
C SER A 77 31.82 -13.60 13.91
N ASN A 78 32.81 -12.92 13.31
CA ASN A 78 34.23 -13.27 13.36
C ASN A 78 35.10 -12.00 13.46
N ASN A 79 36.41 -12.12 13.24
CA ASN A 79 37.34 -10.99 13.30
C ASN A 79 37.02 -9.86 12.30
N THR A 80 36.39 -10.20 11.18
CA THR A 80 36.11 -9.31 10.04
C THR A 80 34.66 -8.80 10.08
N PHE A 81 33.68 -9.69 10.25
CA PHE A 81 32.27 -9.39 10.06
C PHE A 81 31.43 -9.63 11.31
N THR A 82 30.31 -8.93 11.40
CA THR A 82 29.20 -9.25 12.31
C THR A 82 27.89 -8.98 11.57
N PHE A 83 27.14 -10.03 11.28
CA PHE A 83 25.81 -9.94 10.68
C PHE A 83 24.77 -10.36 11.70
N GLN A 84 23.69 -9.58 11.79
CA GLN A 84 22.54 -9.88 12.64
C GLN A 84 21.33 -10.21 11.78
N TYR A 85 20.72 -11.36 12.05
CA TYR A 85 19.62 -11.94 11.29
C TYR A 85 18.36 -11.86 12.14
N TRP A 86 17.30 -11.28 11.60
CA TRP A 86 16.00 -11.13 12.23
C TRP A 86 15.00 -11.99 11.47
N PHE A 87 14.53 -13.07 12.08
CA PHE A 87 13.60 -14.02 11.51
C PHE A 87 12.18 -13.67 11.95
N PHE A 88 11.39 -13.09 11.05
CA PHE A 88 9.98 -12.79 11.25
C PHE A 88 9.11 -13.88 10.62
N ALA A 89 7.80 -13.85 10.90
CA ALA A 89 6.84 -14.80 10.34
C ALA A 89 6.56 -14.65 8.83
N ASP A 90 7.03 -13.57 8.20
CA ASP A 90 6.80 -13.22 6.80
C ASP A 90 8.08 -12.92 6.00
N HIS A 91 9.17 -12.50 6.64
CA HIS A 91 10.45 -12.21 6.02
C HIS A 91 11.64 -12.45 6.96
N ILE A 92 12.85 -12.41 6.40
CA ILE A 92 14.10 -12.37 7.17
C ILE A 92 14.83 -11.10 6.79
N ALA A 93 15.26 -10.32 7.77
CA ALA A 93 16.12 -9.16 7.56
C ALA A 93 17.53 -9.42 8.12
N ILE A 94 18.54 -9.00 7.37
CA ILE A 94 19.95 -9.19 7.75
C ILE A 94 20.62 -7.82 7.77
N LYS A 95 21.11 -7.43 8.94
CA LYS A 95 21.86 -6.19 9.15
C LYS A 95 23.35 -6.49 9.23
N VAL A 96 24.16 -5.70 8.52
CA VAL A 96 25.60 -5.66 8.79
C VAL A 96 25.83 -4.75 10.00
N LEU A 97 26.33 -5.30 11.11
CA LEU A 97 26.71 -4.52 12.29
C LEU A 97 28.18 -4.10 12.25
N LYS A 98 29.02 -4.95 11.64
CA LYS A 98 30.46 -4.72 11.50
C LYS A 98 30.96 -5.33 10.20
N SER A 99 31.82 -4.57 9.51
CA SER A 99 32.64 -5.05 8.41
C SER A 99 34.06 -4.48 8.51
N LYS A 100 35.07 -5.30 8.21
CA LYS A 100 36.46 -4.86 7.95
C LYS A 100 36.77 -5.10 6.47
N GLY A 101 36.30 -4.20 5.62
CA GLY A 101 36.50 -4.25 4.17
C GLY A 101 35.19 -4.26 3.40
N GLU A 102 35.30 -4.61 2.12
CA GLU A 102 34.16 -4.74 1.22
C GLU A 102 33.49 -6.11 1.39
N TYR A 103 32.20 -6.17 1.12
CA TYR A 103 31.40 -7.39 1.23
C TYR A 103 30.31 -7.44 0.17
N ASN A 104 29.68 -8.60 0.04
CA ASN A 104 28.56 -8.84 -0.86
C ASN A 104 27.48 -9.66 -0.12
N PHE A 105 26.27 -9.65 -0.67
CA PHE A 105 25.21 -10.59 -0.29
C PHE A 105 24.92 -11.51 -1.46
N LEU A 106 25.57 -12.68 -1.50
CA LEU A 106 25.34 -13.67 -2.54
C LEU A 106 24.30 -14.69 -2.10
N PHE A 107 23.29 -14.86 -2.95
CA PHE A 107 22.36 -15.96 -2.96
C PHE A 107 22.78 -16.99 -4.01
N GLU A 108 22.85 -18.25 -3.61
CA GLU A 108 23.04 -19.40 -4.48
C GLU A 108 21.87 -20.36 -4.28
N GLY A 109 21.12 -20.69 -5.34
CA GLY A 109 19.92 -21.50 -5.20
C GLY A 109 19.28 -21.89 -6.54
N VAL A 110 18.06 -22.41 -6.46
CA VAL A 110 17.22 -22.79 -7.61
C VAL A 110 15.78 -22.40 -7.36
N ALA A 111 15.13 -21.77 -8.33
CA ALA A 111 13.74 -21.37 -8.14
C ALA A 111 12.84 -22.61 -8.10
N GLY A 112 11.83 -22.62 -7.23
CA GLY A 112 10.93 -23.78 -7.09
C GLY A 112 11.60 -25.09 -6.64
N GLY A 113 12.86 -25.04 -6.17
CA GLY A 113 13.60 -26.19 -5.63
C GLY A 113 14.15 -27.19 -6.64
N THR A 114 14.00 -26.93 -7.93
CA THR A 114 14.58 -27.73 -9.01
C THR A 114 15.11 -26.80 -10.08
N ALA A 115 16.25 -27.12 -10.70
CA ALA A 115 16.76 -26.30 -11.78
C ALA A 115 15.91 -26.45 -13.06
N ASP A 116 14.99 -25.52 -13.30
CA ASP A 116 14.24 -25.45 -14.55
C ASP A 116 14.93 -24.47 -15.53
N ALA A 117 14.98 -24.84 -16.81
CA ALA A 117 15.53 -23.97 -17.84
C ALA A 117 14.79 -22.62 -17.94
N HIS A 118 13.53 -22.57 -17.49
CA HIS A 118 12.70 -21.38 -17.47
C HIS A 118 12.67 -20.65 -16.13
N ASP A 119 13.51 -21.04 -15.15
CA ASP A 119 13.73 -20.24 -13.95
C ASP A 119 14.09 -18.81 -14.35
N TYR A 120 13.44 -17.83 -13.73
CA TYR A 120 13.55 -16.43 -14.09
C TYR A 120 13.64 -15.55 -12.86
N PHE A 121 14.10 -14.32 -13.07
CA PHE A 121 13.98 -13.23 -12.10
C PHE A 121 13.25 -12.04 -12.72
N VAL A 122 12.73 -11.18 -11.86
CA VAL A 122 12.07 -9.92 -12.22
C VAL A 122 12.62 -8.81 -11.34
N THR A 123 12.95 -7.68 -11.94
CA THR A 123 13.37 -6.46 -11.24
C THR A 123 12.24 -5.43 -11.30
N ALA A 124 12.50 -4.18 -10.89
CA ALA A 124 11.54 -3.08 -10.95
C ALA A 124 10.98 -2.78 -12.36
N ASP A 125 11.57 -3.33 -13.43
CA ASP A 125 11.06 -3.17 -14.80
C ASP A 125 9.84 -4.05 -15.12
N GLY A 126 9.51 -5.01 -14.24
CA GLY A 126 8.40 -5.93 -14.40
C GLY A 126 8.58 -7.01 -15.46
N LYS A 127 9.76 -7.11 -16.08
CA LYS A 127 10.07 -8.08 -17.12
C LYS A 127 10.69 -9.33 -16.51
N LYS A 128 10.41 -10.48 -17.13
CA LYS A 128 11.04 -11.76 -16.79
C LYS A 128 12.37 -11.87 -17.52
N HIS A 129 13.42 -12.14 -16.75
CA HIS A 129 14.79 -12.28 -17.23
C HIS A 129 15.30 -13.68 -16.89
N ILE A 130 16.04 -14.29 -17.83
CA ILE A 130 16.77 -15.54 -17.58
C ILE A 130 18.19 -15.17 -17.14
N PRO A 131 18.72 -15.74 -16.04
CA PRO A 131 20.08 -15.46 -15.59
C PRO A 131 21.11 -15.89 -16.63
N LYS A 132 21.96 -14.96 -17.07
CA LYS A 132 22.94 -15.22 -18.14
C LYS A 132 24.34 -14.67 -17.82
N GLY A 133 24.50 -13.89 -16.76
CA GLY A 133 25.71 -13.11 -16.53
C GLY A 133 25.43 -11.63 -16.77
N GLU A 134 25.91 -10.79 -15.86
CA GLU A 134 25.79 -9.32 -15.84
C GLU A 134 24.38 -8.82 -15.46
N PHE A 135 24.26 -8.22 -14.27
CA PHE A 135 23.22 -7.22 -14.07
C PHE A 135 23.72 -5.93 -14.70
N TRP A 136 22.90 -5.30 -15.53
CA TRP A 136 22.96 -3.85 -15.59
C TRP A 136 22.53 -3.34 -14.22
N ASP A 137 23.31 -2.41 -13.67
CA ASP A 137 22.98 -1.76 -12.41
C ASP A 137 21.50 -1.32 -12.44
N PHE A 138 20.75 -1.69 -11.41
CA PHE A 138 19.31 -1.53 -11.36
C PHE A 138 18.92 -0.90 -10.04
N THR A 139 18.09 0.12 -10.12
CA THR A 139 17.55 0.83 -8.97
C THR A 139 16.03 0.86 -9.11
N PRO A 140 15.26 0.58 -8.05
CA PRO A 140 15.70 0.12 -6.71
C PRO A 140 16.33 -1.28 -6.71
N GLU A 141 17.23 -1.54 -5.75
CA GLU A 141 18.02 -2.78 -5.64
C GLU A 141 17.22 -3.91 -4.99
N TRP A 142 16.24 -4.42 -5.73
CA TRP A 142 15.53 -5.64 -5.42
C TRP A 142 15.17 -6.45 -6.65
N PHE A 143 15.01 -7.75 -6.46
CA PHE A 143 14.49 -8.67 -7.46
C PHE A 143 13.64 -9.76 -6.80
N TYR A 144 12.80 -10.43 -7.58
CA TYR A 144 12.18 -11.67 -7.16
C TYR A 144 12.36 -12.77 -8.19
N LEU A 145 12.55 -13.99 -7.69
CA LEU A 145 12.79 -15.21 -8.42
C LEU A 145 11.46 -15.96 -8.61
N GLY A 146 11.30 -16.58 -9.76
CA GLY A 146 10.15 -17.42 -10.07
C GLY A 146 10.52 -18.62 -10.93
N ASP A 147 9.74 -19.68 -10.75
CA ASP A 147 9.71 -20.86 -11.59
C ASP A 147 8.27 -21.01 -12.14
N PRO A 148 8.05 -21.32 -13.42
CA PRO A 148 6.70 -21.44 -13.99
C PRO A 148 5.81 -22.52 -13.33
N LYS A 149 6.38 -23.50 -12.62
CA LYS A 149 5.66 -24.57 -11.93
C LYS A 149 5.51 -24.29 -10.43
N SER A 150 6.02 -23.17 -9.95
CA SER A 150 6.00 -22.78 -8.54
C SER A 150 4.81 -21.88 -8.20
N LYS A 151 4.19 -22.14 -7.05
CA LYS A 151 3.19 -21.23 -6.46
C LYS A 151 3.80 -20.14 -5.59
N SER A 152 5.12 -20.07 -5.53
CA SER A 152 5.88 -19.12 -4.72
C SER A 152 6.85 -18.32 -5.58
N PHE A 153 7.00 -17.05 -5.25
CA PHE A 153 8.16 -16.22 -5.58
C PHE A 153 9.07 -16.12 -4.36
N LEU A 154 10.38 -16.07 -4.57
CA LEU A 154 11.36 -15.70 -3.55
C LEU A 154 11.89 -14.30 -3.87
N PHE A 155 11.72 -13.33 -2.99
CA PHE A 155 12.22 -11.96 -3.19
C PHE A 155 13.46 -11.70 -2.36
N LEU A 156 14.39 -10.91 -2.92
CA LEU A 156 15.58 -10.38 -2.26
C LEU A 156 15.67 -8.88 -2.53
N ALA A 157 15.95 -8.10 -1.50
CA ALA A 157 15.94 -6.65 -1.57
C ALA A 157 16.98 -6.04 -0.65
N LYS A 158 17.73 -5.02 -1.10
CA LYS A 158 18.75 -4.33 -0.31
C LYS A 158 18.38 -2.85 -0.13
N THR A 159 18.78 -2.29 1.02
CA THR A 159 18.78 -0.84 1.28
C THR A 159 20.05 -0.44 2.05
N PRO A 160 20.59 0.78 1.87
CA PRO A 160 20.22 1.76 0.84
C PRO A 160 20.54 1.26 -0.57
N ASP A 161 19.99 1.91 -1.58
CA ASP A 161 20.51 1.78 -2.95
C ASP A 161 21.93 2.37 -3.00
N ASP A 162 22.82 1.74 -3.77
CA ASP A 162 24.19 2.20 -3.96
C ASP A 162 24.63 2.09 -5.43
N LYS A 163 25.94 2.17 -5.69
CA LYS A 163 26.54 2.03 -7.03
C LYS A 163 27.43 0.79 -7.14
N ALA A 164 27.35 -0.11 -6.17
CA ALA A 164 28.08 -1.34 -6.16
C ALA A 164 27.54 -2.25 -7.28
N PRO A 165 28.40 -3.09 -7.89
CA PRO A 165 27.97 -3.97 -8.94
C PRO A 165 27.02 -5.05 -8.42
N ASN A 166 26.10 -5.46 -9.28
CA ASN A 166 25.22 -6.60 -9.04
C ASN A 166 25.54 -7.74 -10.01
N GLU A 167 25.21 -8.98 -9.62
CA GLU A 167 25.48 -10.17 -10.44
C GLU A 167 24.27 -11.11 -10.50
N ASN A 168 23.94 -11.59 -11.71
CA ASN A 168 23.16 -12.80 -11.91
C ASN A 168 24.00 -13.77 -12.74
N HIS A 169 23.96 -15.07 -12.45
CA HIS A 169 24.61 -16.06 -13.30
C HIS A 169 23.92 -17.43 -13.18
N ARG A 170 23.57 -18.04 -14.32
CA ARG A 170 23.19 -19.45 -14.37
C ARG A 170 24.43 -20.32 -14.50
N GLN A 171 24.71 -21.11 -13.47
CA GLN A 171 25.81 -22.06 -13.49
C GLN A 171 25.37 -23.38 -14.14
N ILE A 172 26.06 -23.77 -15.21
CA ILE A 172 25.87 -25.02 -15.93
C ILE A 172 27.08 -25.94 -15.70
N ARG A 173 26.87 -27.20 -15.31
CA ARG A 173 27.90 -28.24 -15.17
C ARG A 173 28.32 -28.80 -16.55
N PRO A 174 29.49 -29.47 -16.64
CA PRO A 174 29.81 -30.29 -17.81
C PRO A 174 28.65 -31.23 -18.15
N GLY A 175 28.27 -31.28 -19.43
CA GLY A 175 27.09 -32.05 -19.88
C GLY A 175 25.80 -31.23 -20.03
N GLY A 176 25.81 -29.93 -19.69
CA GLY A 176 24.67 -29.04 -19.89
C GLY A 176 23.67 -29.00 -18.74
N GLU A 177 24.00 -29.61 -17.60
CA GLU A 177 23.12 -29.68 -16.43
C GLU A 177 23.10 -28.34 -15.68
N HIS A 178 21.92 -27.78 -15.47
CA HIS A 178 21.75 -26.52 -14.75
C HIS A 178 21.96 -26.71 -13.25
N ASN A 179 23.10 -26.32 -12.68
CA ASN A 179 23.35 -26.53 -11.26
C ASN A 179 22.52 -25.58 -10.40
N MET A 180 22.76 -24.29 -10.54
CA MET A 180 22.16 -23.25 -9.69
C MET A 180 22.17 -21.91 -10.41
N ASP A 181 21.33 -21.01 -9.92
CA ASP A 181 21.40 -19.60 -10.28
C ASP A 181 21.99 -18.81 -9.09
N LEU A 182 22.89 -17.90 -9.41
CA LEU A 182 23.57 -17.01 -8.47
C LEU A 182 23.00 -15.61 -8.64
N TYR A 183 22.74 -14.94 -7.52
CA TYR A 183 22.35 -13.53 -7.49
C TYR A 183 23.09 -12.81 -6.37
N SER A 184 23.73 -11.68 -6.66
CA SER A 184 24.49 -10.94 -5.64
C SER A 184 24.27 -9.44 -5.70
N PHE A 185 24.21 -8.82 -4.52
CA PHE A 185 24.51 -7.40 -4.35
C PHE A 185 25.98 -7.22 -3.98
N GLY A 186 26.67 -6.24 -4.56
CA GLY A 186 28.07 -5.89 -4.24
C GLY A 186 29.14 -6.79 -4.88
N ARG A 187 28.83 -7.51 -5.97
CA ARG A 187 29.77 -8.40 -6.67
C ARG A 187 29.62 -8.28 -8.18
N THR A 188 30.73 -8.25 -8.91
CA THR A 188 30.72 -8.22 -10.37
C THR A 188 30.42 -9.59 -10.99
N GLY A 189 30.02 -9.60 -12.26
CA GLY A 189 29.85 -10.84 -13.01
C GLY A 189 31.16 -11.50 -13.46
N LYS A 190 31.00 -12.61 -14.21
CA LYS A 190 32.08 -13.46 -14.71
C LYS A 190 33.17 -12.70 -15.48
N GLU A 191 32.81 -11.72 -16.31
CA GLU A 191 33.76 -10.95 -17.11
C GLU A 191 34.77 -10.17 -16.25
N HIS A 192 34.33 -9.74 -15.08
CA HIS A 192 35.13 -8.99 -14.12
C HIS A 192 35.61 -9.87 -12.95
N LYS A 193 35.60 -11.20 -13.13
CA LYS A 193 36.15 -12.20 -12.19
C LYS A 193 35.51 -12.19 -10.79
N TYR A 194 34.20 -11.93 -10.70
CA TYR A 194 33.46 -12.01 -9.43
C TYR A 194 34.04 -11.17 -8.30
N LYS A 195 34.56 -9.98 -8.64
CA LYS A 195 35.15 -9.05 -7.67
C LYS A 195 34.07 -8.46 -6.79
N VAL A 196 34.28 -8.52 -5.48
CA VAL A 196 33.47 -7.82 -4.48
C VAL A 196 34.00 -6.39 -4.37
N GLN A 197 33.11 -5.40 -4.54
CA GLN A 197 33.46 -3.98 -4.44
C GLN A 197 32.22 -3.12 -4.19
N GLY A 198 32.40 -1.89 -3.69
CA GLY A 198 31.35 -0.87 -3.59
C GLY A 198 30.53 -0.91 -2.29
N MET A 199 30.27 -2.10 -1.74
CA MET A 199 29.59 -2.25 -0.45
C MET A 199 30.59 -2.41 0.70
N SER A 200 30.57 -1.50 1.66
CA SER A 200 31.40 -1.55 2.88
C SER A 200 30.65 -0.94 4.08
N GLY A 201 31.30 -0.84 5.24
CA GLY A 201 30.68 -0.27 6.45
C GLY A 201 29.54 -1.14 7.02
N ASN A 202 28.54 -0.49 7.63
CA ASN A 202 27.41 -1.14 8.33
C ASN A 202 26.04 -0.57 7.92
N GLU A 203 25.98 0.11 6.78
CA GLU A 203 24.77 0.79 6.32
C GLU A 203 23.75 -0.20 5.74
N HIS A 204 24.23 -1.24 5.05
CA HIS A 204 23.38 -2.15 4.29
C HIS A 204 22.53 -3.07 5.17
N THR A 205 21.30 -3.25 4.72
CA THR A 205 20.35 -4.24 5.19
C THR A 205 19.82 -4.99 3.98
N VAL A 206 19.72 -6.31 4.07
CA VAL A 206 19.07 -7.13 3.03
C VAL A 206 17.86 -7.83 3.62
N VAL A 207 16.78 -7.87 2.86
CA VAL A 207 15.54 -8.57 3.20
C VAL A 207 15.31 -9.69 2.19
N ILE A 208 14.89 -10.85 2.69
CA ILE A 208 14.55 -12.02 1.88
C ILE A 208 13.27 -12.68 2.40
N GLY A 209 12.42 -13.17 1.50
CA GLY A 209 11.21 -13.88 1.89
C GLY A 209 10.45 -14.50 0.72
N PHE A 210 9.36 -15.21 1.05
CA PHE A 210 8.48 -15.82 0.07
C PHE A 210 7.18 -15.04 -0.10
N ALA A 211 6.65 -15.03 -1.32
CA ALA A 211 5.35 -14.48 -1.65
C ALA A 211 4.57 -15.41 -2.60
N PRO A 212 3.22 -15.41 -2.61
CA PRO A 212 2.45 -16.20 -3.57
C PRO A 212 2.71 -15.74 -5.01
N SER A 213 2.87 -16.68 -5.94
CA SER A 213 3.07 -16.37 -7.36
C SER A 213 1.82 -15.79 -8.06
N THR A 214 0.68 -15.78 -7.36
CA THR A 214 -0.55 -15.10 -7.79
C THR A 214 -0.48 -13.58 -7.66
N ARG A 215 0.51 -13.03 -6.94
CA ARG A 215 0.69 -11.58 -6.83
C ARG A 215 1.12 -10.98 -8.17
N THR A 216 0.48 -9.89 -8.54
CA THR A 216 0.86 -9.07 -9.68
C THR A 216 2.17 -8.35 -9.41
N HIS A 217 2.84 -7.90 -10.48
CA HIS A 217 4.08 -7.15 -10.33
C HIS A 217 3.93 -5.90 -9.43
N PRO A 218 2.90 -5.04 -9.57
CA PRO A 218 2.69 -3.92 -8.65
C PRO A 218 2.50 -4.33 -7.18
N GLU A 219 1.82 -5.46 -6.91
CA GLU A 219 1.66 -5.97 -5.55
C GLU A 219 2.97 -6.49 -4.96
N MET A 220 3.85 -7.06 -5.80
CA MET A 220 5.21 -7.44 -5.42
C MET A 220 6.06 -6.20 -5.12
N THR A 221 6.05 -5.20 -6.00
CA THR A 221 6.77 -3.92 -5.81
C THR A 221 6.39 -3.27 -4.49
N MET A 222 5.09 -3.04 -4.25
CA MET A 222 4.61 -2.43 -3.00
C MET A 222 5.03 -3.22 -1.76
N MET A 223 5.00 -4.55 -1.84
CA MET A 223 5.39 -5.42 -0.72
C MET A 223 6.88 -5.33 -0.43
N ILE A 224 7.72 -5.46 -1.46
CA ILE A 224 9.17 -5.41 -1.30
C ILE A 224 9.61 -4.03 -0.79
N GLU A 225 9.08 -2.95 -1.37
CA GLU A 225 9.38 -1.57 -0.92
C GLU A 225 8.93 -1.32 0.52
N SER A 226 7.81 -1.93 0.96
CA SER A 226 7.37 -1.83 2.36
C SER A 226 8.35 -2.50 3.32
N PHE A 227 8.93 -3.64 2.94
CA PHE A 227 9.98 -4.30 3.72
C PHE A 227 11.26 -3.47 3.74
N LEU A 228 11.65 -2.85 2.62
CA LEU A 228 12.84 -1.98 2.57
C LEU A 228 12.67 -0.73 3.43
N ALA A 229 11.46 -0.17 3.52
CA ALA A 229 11.17 0.99 4.34
C ALA A 229 11.23 0.68 5.85
N ALA A 230 10.92 -0.56 6.25
CA ALA A 230 10.82 -0.95 7.66
C ALA A 230 11.32 -2.39 7.91
N PRO A 231 12.60 -2.71 7.62
CA PRO A 231 13.09 -4.09 7.54
C PRO A 231 13.14 -4.85 8.86
N PHE A 232 13.06 -4.16 10.01
CA PHE A 232 13.10 -4.77 11.34
C PHE A 232 11.74 -4.74 12.07
N SER A 233 10.66 -4.47 11.35
CA SER A 233 9.31 -4.43 11.92
C SER A 233 8.66 -5.82 11.84
N VAL A 234 7.99 -6.24 12.91
CA VAL A 234 7.20 -7.47 12.92
C VAL A 234 6.06 -7.33 11.92
N GLY A 235 6.15 -8.03 10.80
CA GLY A 235 5.21 -7.90 9.69
C GLY A 235 5.49 -6.64 8.87
N ALA A 236 5.68 -6.80 7.55
CA ALA A 236 5.29 -5.70 6.67
C ALA A 236 3.82 -5.38 6.99
N PRO A 237 3.39 -4.11 6.95
CA PRO A 237 1.96 -3.84 6.91
C PRO A 237 1.39 -4.75 5.82
N PRO A 238 0.31 -5.51 6.07
CA PRO A 238 -0.25 -6.36 5.05
C PRO A 238 -0.40 -5.52 3.79
N THR A 239 0.29 -5.89 2.73
CA THR A 239 0.19 -5.22 1.42
C THR A 239 -1.11 -5.56 0.70
N GLN A 240 -2.09 -6.08 1.44
CA GLN A 240 -3.44 -5.70 1.10
C GLN A 240 -3.55 -4.21 1.40
N PRO A 241 -3.71 -3.32 0.40
CA PRO A 241 -4.26 -2.01 0.72
C PRO A 241 -5.46 -2.30 1.61
N TRP A 242 -5.52 -1.71 2.80
CA TRP A 242 -6.61 -1.93 3.74
C TRP A 242 -7.93 -1.63 3.02
N ARG A 243 -8.50 -2.64 2.39
CA ARG A 243 -9.64 -2.60 1.48
C ARG A 243 -10.62 -3.64 1.98
N GLY A 244 -11.85 -3.53 1.50
CA GLY A 244 -13.03 -4.22 2.03
C GLY A 244 -12.84 -5.69 2.41
N ALA A 245 -11.97 -6.47 1.74
CA ALA A 245 -11.75 -7.88 2.06
C ALA A 245 -11.22 -8.15 3.48
N LEU A 246 -10.28 -7.35 4.01
CA LEU A 246 -9.74 -7.55 5.38
C LEU A 246 -10.69 -7.00 6.47
N LEU A 247 -11.52 -6.02 6.11
CA LEU A 247 -12.54 -5.44 6.98
C LEU A 247 -13.90 -6.17 6.91
N ASN A 248 -14.06 -7.08 5.95
CA ASN A 248 -15.25 -7.90 5.75
C ASN A 248 -14.98 -9.36 6.11
N GLN A 249 -14.47 -9.56 7.32
CA GLN A 249 -14.20 -10.88 7.89
C GLN A 249 -15.25 -11.22 8.95
N SER A 250 -15.43 -12.51 9.20
CA SER A 250 -16.35 -12.95 10.25
C SER A 250 -15.83 -12.55 11.64
N ARG A 251 -16.73 -12.47 12.61
CA ARG A 251 -16.34 -12.17 14.00
C ARG A 251 -15.38 -13.22 14.55
N GLU A 252 -15.53 -14.47 14.15
CA GLU A 252 -14.67 -15.59 14.53
C GLU A 252 -13.25 -15.38 13.99
N TRP A 253 -13.10 -14.95 12.73
CA TRP A 253 -11.79 -14.65 12.16
C TRP A 253 -11.07 -13.53 12.92
N TYR A 254 -11.77 -12.47 13.33
CA TYR A 254 -11.18 -11.40 14.16
C TYR A 254 -10.73 -11.86 15.55
N SER A 255 -11.17 -13.04 16.01
CA SER A 255 -10.72 -13.65 17.26
C SER A 255 -9.54 -14.63 17.08
N SER A 256 -9.18 -14.94 15.83
CA SER A 256 -8.14 -15.90 15.45
C SER A 256 -6.73 -15.45 15.82
N ILE A 257 -5.80 -16.40 15.83
CA ILE A 257 -4.36 -16.13 16.03
C ILE A 257 -3.84 -15.21 14.92
N GLU A 258 -4.23 -15.43 13.68
CA GLU A 258 -3.83 -14.60 12.52
C GLU A 258 -4.21 -13.13 12.72
N ALA A 259 -5.48 -12.85 13.07
CA ALA A 259 -5.94 -11.48 13.28
C ALA A 259 -5.26 -10.81 14.50
N ARG A 260 -4.95 -11.57 15.55
CA ARG A 260 -4.21 -11.06 16.72
C ARG A 260 -2.77 -10.72 16.40
N LEU A 261 -2.08 -11.57 15.62
CA LEU A 261 -0.71 -11.30 15.16
C LEU A 261 -0.67 -10.03 14.30
N MET A 262 -1.60 -9.88 13.35
CA MET A 262 -1.73 -8.65 12.57
C MET A 262 -1.99 -7.43 13.49
N ALA A 263 -2.85 -7.56 14.49
CA ALA A 263 -3.13 -6.46 15.42
C ALA A 263 -1.93 -6.13 16.33
N ASP A 264 -1.12 -7.12 16.69
CA ASP A 264 0.09 -6.94 17.47
C ASP A 264 1.19 -6.23 16.66
N THR A 265 1.36 -6.60 15.38
CA THR A 265 2.18 -5.85 14.40
C THR A 265 1.77 -4.38 14.34
N ILE A 266 0.46 -4.10 14.25
CA ILE A 266 -0.05 -2.73 14.21
C ILE A 266 0.31 -1.96 15.49
N ILE A 267 0.22 -2.60 16.66
CA ILE A 267 0.53 -1.96 17.95
C ILE A 267 2.03 -1.72 18.13
N GLN A 268 2.87 -2.65 17.67
CA GLN A 268 4.33 -2.60 17.88
C GLN A 268 5.03 -1.73 16.83
N GLY A 269 4.61 -1.80 15.57
CA GLY A 269 5.28 -1.13 14.44
C GLY A 269 4.86 0.33 14.20
N HIS A 270 3.83 0.83 14.89
CA HIS A 270 3.29 2.17 14.61
C HIS A 270 3.26 3.03 15.87
N SER A 271 3.87 4.21 15.79
CA SER A 271 3.54 5.31 16.69
C SER A 271 2.06 5.66 16.50
N ALA A 272 1.45 6.38 17.45
CA ALA A 272 0.07 6.84 17.28
C ALA A 272 -0.16 7.62 15.96
N GLU A 273 0.94 8.08 15.37
CA GLU A 273 1.00 9.03 14.27
C GLU A 273 1.00 8.36 12.88
N SER A 274 1.25 7.05 12.78
CA SER A 274 1.46 6.39 11.48
C SER A 274 0.34 5.42 11.05
N LEU A 275 -0.76 5.29 11.81
CA LEU A 275 -1.87 4.41 11.41
C LEU A 275 -2.90 5.08 10.49
N THR A 276 -3.26 4.34 9.44
CA THR A 276 -4.36 4.70 8.54
C THR A 276 -5.73 4.40 9.17
N PRO A 277 -6.81 5.11 8.79
CA PRO A 277 -8.15 4.85 9.34
C PRO A 277 -8.60 3.38 9.24
N PRO A 278 -8.36 2.65 8.13
CA PRO A 278 -8.69 1.23 8.06
C PRO A 278 -7.93 0.34 9.07
N ALA A 279 -6.66 0.61 9.35
CA ALA A 279 -5.91 -0.10 10.39
C ALA A 279 -6.51 0.14 11.78
N VAL A 280 -6.99 1.36 12.03
CA VAL A 280 -7.72 1.72 13.26
C VAL A 280 -9.06 0.98 13.33
N VAL A 281 -9.80 0.85 12.22
CA VAL A 281 -11.03 0.05 12.15
C VAL A 281 -10.74 -1.42 12.47
N PHE A 282 -9.70 -2.00 11.88
CA PHE A 282 -9.27 -3.38 12.14
C PHE A 282 -8.97 -3.62 13.63
N LEU A 283 -8.21 -2.74 14.28
CA LEU A 283 -7.96 -2.81 15.71
C LEU A 283 -9.26 -2.82 16.53
N ALA A 284 -10.29 -2.09 16.10
CA ALA A 284 -11.58 -2.09 16.77
C ALA A 284 -12.28 -3.45 16.66
N HIS A 285 -12.26 -4.06 15.47
CA HIS A 285 -12.84 -5.40 15.26
C HIS A 285 -12.13 -6.45 16.11
N VAL A 286 -10.80 -6.47 16.13
CA VAL A 286 -10.02 -7.39 16.98
C VAL A 286 -10.27 -7.12 18.46
N ALA A 287 -10.30 -5.85 18.88
CA ALA A 287 -10.60 -5.46 20.27
C ALA A 287 -11.99 -5.94 20.73
N GLN A 288 -12.99 -5.88 19.85
CA GLN A 288 -14.35 -6.32 20.14
C GLN A 288 -14.50 -7.84 20.10
N ALA A 289 -13.83 -8.52 19.17
CA ALA A 289 -13.89 -9.98 19.04
C ALA A 289 -13.15 -10.69 20.17
N THR A 290 -12.01 -10.15 20.61
CA THR A 290 -11.14 -10.78 21.63
C THR A 290 -11.42 -10.28 23.05
N GLY A 291 -11.94 -9.06 23.21
CA GLY A 291 -12.08 -8.40 24.51
C GLY A 291 -10.77 -7.90 25.13
N GLU A 292 -9.63 -8.05 24.44
CA GLU A 292 -8.32 -7.74 25.00
C GLU A 292 -8.07 -6.23 25.14
N LYS A 293 -7.54 -5.83 26.30
CA LYS A 293 -7.34 -4.42 26.66
C LYS A 293 -6.24 -3.73 25.85
N LYS A 294 -5.23 -4.46 25.36
CA LYS A 294 -4.15 -3.88 24.54
C LYS A 294 -4.69 -3.28 23.23
N TYR A 295 -5.55 -4.00 22.52
CA TYR A 295 -6.18 -3.52 21.29
C TYR A 295 -7.14 -2.35 21.56
N GLN A 296 -7.94 -2.42 22.64
CA GLN A 296 -8.82 -1.31 23.03
C GLN A 296 -8.03 -0.03 23.37
N LYS A 297 -6.90 -0.16 24.09
CA LYS A 297 -6.04 0.97 24.45
C LYS A 297 -5.37 1.57 23.21
N SER A 298 -4.86 0.71 22.32
CA SER A 298 -4.26 1.17 21.06
C SER A 298 -5.29 1.89 20.18
N PHE A 299 -6.46 1.30 19.95
CA PHE A 299 -7.54 1.93 19.20
C PHE A 299 -7.87 3.32 19.76
N LYS A 300 -8.06 3.43 21.07
CA LYS A 300 -8.41 4.70 21.74
C LYS A 300 -7.34 5.77 21.54
N ARG A 301 -6.06 5.41 21.59
CA ARG A 301 -4.94 6.32 21.35
C ARG A 301 -4.96 6.85 19.91
N HIS A 302 -5.14 5.97 18.93
CA HIS A 302 -5.20 6.37 17.53
C HIS A 302 -6.46 7.17 17.19
N LEU A 303 -7.60 6.86 17.82
CA LEU A 303 -8.81 7.65 17.70
C LEU A 303 -8.60 9.08 18.23
N ASP A 304 -8.03 9.25 19.42
CA ASP A 304 -7.74 10.56 19.97
C ASP A 304 -6.72 11.33 19.09
N TYR A 305 -5.76 10.62 18.49
CA TYR A 305 -4.81 11.21 17.56
C TYR A 305 -5.46 11.66 16.25
N LEU A 306 -6.29 10.83 15.61
CA LEU A 306 -7.04 11.21 14.42
C LEU A 306 -7.91 12.45 14.67
N ILE A 307 -8.56 12.54 15.84
CA ILE A 307 -9.33 13.73 16.23
C ILE A 307 -8.40 14.95 16.38
N SER A 308 -7.18 14.77 16.90
CA SER A 308 -6.22 15.87 17.07
C SER A 308 -5.65 16.43 15.76
N LEU A 309 -5.73 15.67 14.66
CA LEU A 309 -5.32 16.13 13.33
C LEU A 309 -6.33 17.05 12.66
N GLN A 310 -7.53 17.20 13.22
CA GLN A 310 -8.54 18.07 12.65
C GLN A 310 -8.08 19.54 12.72
N TYR A 311 -8.08 20.22 11.59
CA TYR A 311 -7.77 21.65 11.53
C TYR A 311 -8.84 22.48 12.23
N PRO A 312 -8.53 23.72 12.66
CA PRO A 312 -9.53 24.65 13.18
C PRO A 312 -10.69 24.92 12.22
N SER A 313 -10.46 24.79 10.92
CA SER A 313 -11.49 24.88 9.87
C SER A 313 -12.43 23.67 9.82
N GLY A 314 -12.07 22.56 10.47
CA GLY A 314 -12.85 21.32 10.53
C GLY A 314 -12.39 20.22 9.57
N GLY A 315 -11.46 20.50 8.65
CA GLY A 315 -10.94 19.52 7.69
C GLY A 315 -9.82 18.63 8.24
N TRP A 316 -9.42 17.62 7.46
CA TRP A 316 -8.32 16.70 7.78
C TRP A 316 -7.26 16.65 6.68
N PRO A 317 -5.97 16.55 7.04
CA PRO A 317 -4.89 16.36 6.09
C PRO A 317 -4.95 14.99 5.39
N LYS A 318 -4.28 14.88 4.24
CA LYS A 318 -4.16 13.62 3.49
C LYS A 318 -3.29 12.55 4.17
N PHE A 319 -2.24 12.97 4.89
CA PHE A 319 -1.22 12.07 5.46
C PHE A 319 -0.98 12.34 6.93
N SER A 320 -0.51 11.30 7.62
CA SER A 320 -0.07 11.34 9.02
C SER A 320 1.16 10.45 9.25
N PRO A 321 2.19 10.90 10.02
CA PRO A 321 2.34 12.24 10.60
C PRO A 321 2.47 13.32 9.52
N LEU A 322 2.03 14.54 9.84
CA LEU A 322 2.09 15.70 8.96
C LEU A 322 3.55 16.00 8.55
N PRO A 323 3.91 15.90 7.26
CA PRO A 323 5.13 16.54 6.76
C PRO A 323 4.96 18.06 6.86
N ARG A 324 6.00 18.79 7.25
CA ARG A 324 5.97 20.27 7.21
C ARG A 324 6.12 20.74 5.75
N ASP A 325 5.28 21.72 5.38
CA ASP A 325 5.41 22.65 4.24
C ASP A 325 5.25 22.09 2.80
N ASP A 326 4.09 21.50 2.46
CA ASP A 326 3.67 21.17 1.07
C ASP A 326 2.15 20.92 0.99
N TYR A 327 1.57 20.67 -0.22
CA TYR A 327 0.16 20.30 -0.49
C TYR A 327 -0.39 19.19 0.43
N ARG A 328 0.50 18.46 1.08
CA ARG A 328 0.23 17.43 2.08
C ARG A 328 -0.45 17.99 3.34
N SER A 329 -0.45 19.31 3.55
CA SER A 329 -1.26 20.00 4.57
C SER A 329 -2.70 20.29 4.14
N HIS A 330 -3.02 20.22 2.85
CA HIS A 330 -4.37 20.51 2.39
C HIS A 330 -5.38 19.49 2.90
N VAL A 331 -6.61 19.96 3.03
CA VAL A 331 -7.73 19.09 3.32
C VAL A 331 -8.04 18.27 2.07
N SER A 332 -8.01 16.94 2.18
CA SER A 332 -8.12 16.04 1.03
C SER A 332 -9.39 15.20 1.07
N PHE A 333 -10.22 15.35 0.06
CA PHE A 333 -11.29 14.40 -0.29
C PHE A 333 -10.79 13.29 -1.23
N ASN A 334 -9.68 13.52 -1.95
CA ASN A 334 -9.06 12.55 -2.85
C ASN A 334 -8.83 11.19 -2.16
N LYS A 335 -9.23 10.11 -2.84
CA LYS A 335 -9.20 8.72 -2.32
C LYS A 335 -9.97 8.55 -0.99
N GLY A 336 -10.91 9.44 -0.68
CA GLY A 336 -11.73 9.35 0.53
C GLY A 336 -11.03 9.74 1.84
N ALA A 337 -9.85 10.35 1.83
CA ALA A 337 -9.04 10.55 3.04
C ALA A 337 -9.80 11.20 4.22
N MET A 338 -10.43 12.36 4.02
CA MET A 338 -11.27 12.98 5.05
C MET A 338 -12.55 12.18 5.35
N LEU A 339 -13.19 11.61 4.33
CA LEU A 339 -14.46 10.89 4.47
C LEU A 339 -14.30 9.59 5.27
N GLU A 340 -13.20 8.85 5.10
CA GLU A 340 -12.89 7.64 5.87
C GLU A 340 -12.81 7.94 7.37
N VAL A 341 -12.15 9.04 7.74
CA VAL A 341 -12.09 9.50 9.13
C VAL A 341 -13.49 9.82 9.64
N LEU A 342 -14.28 10.57 8.87
CA LEU A 342 -15.63 10.95 9.27
C LEU A 342 -16.58 9.75 9.44
N TYR A 343 -16.50 8.74 8.57
CA TYR A 343 -17.27 7.51 8.70
C TYR A 343 -16.86 6.71 9.94
N LEU A 344 -15.55 6.58 10.22
CA LEU A 344 -15.05 5.98 11.46
C LEU A 344 -15.60 6.71 12.69
N LEU A 345 -15.48 8.04 12.72
CA LEU A 345 -15.96 8.86 13.83
C LEU A 345 -17.48 8.72 14.02
N ARG A 346 -18.27 8.66 12.94
CA ARG A 346 -19.73 8.46 13.00
C ARG A 346 -20.08 7.13 13.65
N ASN A 347 -19.45 6.03 13.21
CA ASN A 347 -19.68 4.72 13.80
C ASN A 347 -19.27 4.66 15.29
N VAL A 348 -18.17 5.34 15.65
CA VAL A 348 -17.72 5.48 17.04
C VAL A 348 -18.73 6.27 17.87
N ALA A 349 -19.17 7.44 17.38
CA ALA A 349 -20.12 8.32 18.05
C ALA A 349 -21.43 7.59 18.36
N ASP A 350 -21.94 6.81 17.39
CA ASP A 350 -23.16 6.02 17.50
C ASP A 350 -22.98 4.74 18.32
N ALA A 351 -21.74 4.41 18.71
CA ALA A 351 -21.39 3.11 19.32
C ALA A 351 -21.91 1.92 18.50
N LYS A 352 -21.92 2.06 17.17
CA LYS A 352 -22.15 0.94 16.26
C LYS A 352 -21.05 -0.09 16.49
N GLU A 353 -21.35 -1.38 16.38
CA GLU A 353 -20.29 -2.39 16.44
C GLU A 353 -19.24 -2.11 15.35
N PRO A 354 -17.93 -2.28 15.64
CA PRO A 354 -17.33 -2.85 16.86
C PRO A 354 -17.03 -1.85 18.00
N TYR A 355 -17.52 -0.60 17.97
CA TYR A 355 -17.03 0.49 18.82
C TYR A 355 -17.70 0.62 20.20
N ARG A 356 -18.44 -0.38 20.66
CA ARG A 356 -19.18 -0.31 21.94
C ARG A 356 -18.27 -0.13 23.16
N PHE A 357 -17.00 -0.52 23.06
CA PHE A 357 -15.98 -0.36 24.11
C PHE A 357 -15.44 1.08 24.26
N VAL A 358 -15.83 2.01 23.38
CA VAL A 358 -15.40 3.42 23.42
C VAL A 358 -16.26 4.21 24.42
N ASN A 359 -15.59 4.94 25.32
CA ASN A 359 -16.29 5.61 26.42
C ASN A 359 -17.10 6.84 25.94
N ARG A 360 -18.05 7.30 26.76
CA ARG A 360 -18.93 8.44 26.44
C ARG A 360 -18.17 9.73 26.12
N LYS A 361 -17.04 9.98 26.80
CA LYS A 361 -16.21 11.18 26.59
C LYS A 361 -15.60 11.20 25.18
N GLN A 362 -14.99 10.10 24.75
CA GLN A 362 -14.44 9.96 23.40
C GLN A 362 -15.53 10.00 22.33
N ARG A 363 -16.69 9.37 22.57
CA ARG A 363 -17.83 9.48 21.66
C ARG A 363 -18.37 10.90 21.52
N LYS A 364 -18.33 11.72 22.58
CA LYS A 364 -18.68 13.15 22.52
C LYS A 364 -17.67 13.93 21.68
N LYS A 365 -16.37 13.69 21.84
CA LYS A 365 -15.33 14.29 20.98
C LYS A 365 -15.53 13.93 19.51
N ALA A 366 -15.82 12.66 19.22
CA ALA A 366 -16.09 12.21 17.87
C ALA A 366 -17.29 12.94 17.25
N ARG A 367 -18.40 13.15 18.00
CA ARG A 367 -19.54 13.96 17.55
C ARG A 367 -19.13 15.39 17.19
N ALA A 368 -18.42 16.08 18.08
CA ALA A 368 -17.97 17.45 17.84
C ALA A 368 -17.04 17.53 16.60
N ALA A 369 -16.17 16.53 16.42
CA ALA A 369 -15.30 16.46 15.25
C ALA A 369 -16.08 16.24 13.94
N ILE A 370 -17.13 15.41 13.97
CA ILE A 370 -18.04 15.24 12.81
C ILE A 370 -18.76 16.55 12.47
N GLU A 371 -19.25 17.27 13.47
CA GLU A 371 -19.93 18.57 13.28
C GLU A 371 -18.98 19.57 12.59
N GLY A 372 -17.73 19.68 13.06
CA GLY A 372 -16.71 20.51 12.40
C GLY A 372 -16.38 20.05 10.97
N GLY A 373 -16.32 18.74 10.72
CA GLY A 373 -16.07 18.22 9.38
C GLY A 373 -17.22 18.47 8.40
N ILE A 374 -18.47 18.38 8.85
CA ILE A 374 -19.64 18.73 8.05
C ILE A 374 -19.64 20.24 7.74
N ASP A 375 -19.32 21.07 8.73
CA ASP A 375 -19.21 22.52 8.55
C ASP A 375 -18.12 22.87 7.52
N PHE A 376 -16.95 22.23 7.57
CA PHE A 376 -15.92 22.35 6.54
C PHE A 376 -16.45 21.98 5.15
N ILE A 377 -17.13 20.83 5.02
CA ILE A 377 -17.67 20.37 3.73
C ILE A 377 -18.65 21.41 3.17
N ILE A 378 -19.58 21.91 3.98
CA ILE A 378 -20.56 22.91 3.54
C ILE A 378 -19.86 24.21 3.11
N LYS A 379 -18.91 24.71 3.91
CA LYS A 379 -18.21 25.97 3.63
C LYS A 379 -17.22 25.91 2.47
N SER A 380 -16.64 24.73 2.20
CA SER A 380 -15.72 24.51 1.08
C SER A 380 -16.44 24.21 -0.25
N GLN A 381 -17.77 24.09 -0.25
CA GLN A 381 -18.52 23.88 -1.48
C GLN A 381 -18.34 25.07 -2.43
N PHE A 382 -17.87 24.80 -3.63
CA PHE A 382 -17.47 25.86 -4.55
C PHE A 382 -18.69 26.65 -5.05
N ARG A 383 -18.55 27.97 -5.13
CA ARG A 383 -19.58 28.88 -5.64
C ARG A 383 -19.18 29.40 -7.01
N GLN A 384 -19.78 28.84 -8.05
CA GLN A 384 -19.60 29.27 -9.43
C GLN A 384 -20.69 30.26 -9.81
N ASN A 385 -20.32 31.51 -10.13
CA ASN A 385 -21.26 32.55 -10.56
C ASN A 385 -22.45 32.72 -9.60
N GLY A 386 -22.17 32.76 -8.30
CA GLY A 386 -23.18 32.89 -7.24
C GLY A 386 -23.91 31.60 -6.85
N LYS A 387 -23.78 30.51 -7.63
CA LYS A 387 -24.46 29.23 -7.38
C LYS A 387 -23.52 28.19 -6.79
N LEU A 388 -23.98 27.48 -5.76
CA LEU A 388 -23.24 26.35 -5.20
C LEU A 388 -23.16 25.20 -6.21
N THR A 389 -22.02 24.51 -6.21
CA THR A 389 -21.72 23.44 -7.14
C THR A 389 -21.33 22.16 -6.40
N ALA A 390 -20.09 21.73 -6.53
CA ALA A 390 -19.51 20.52 -5.98
C ALA A 390 -18.19 20.91 -5.26
N TRP A 391 -17.28 19.96 -5.10
CA TRP A 391 -16.03 20.17 -4.38
C TRP A 391 -14.82 19.86 -5.26
N CYS A 392 -13.68 20.45 -4.91
CA CYS A 392 -12.38 19.99 -5.40
C CYS A 392 -11.96 18.72 -4.66
N ALA A 393 -11.04 17.97 -5.26
CA ALA A 393 -10.45 16.80 -4.60
C ALA A 393 -9.61 17.20 -3.37
N GLN A 394 -9.13 18.45 -3.32
CA GLN A 394 -8.42 19.02 -2.18
C GLN A 394 -8.69 20.53 -2.06
N HIS A 395 -8.65 21.01 -0.82
CA HIS A 395 -8.91 22.39 -0.45
C HIS A 395 -7.86 22.90 0.54
N ASP A 396 -7.53 24.17 0.45
CA ASP A 396 -6.67 24.82 1.44
C ASP A 396 -7.29 24.74 2.84
N GLU A 397 -6.49 24.40 3.84
CA GLU A 397 -6.99 24.16 5.20
C GLU A 397 -7.42 25.43 5.93
N LYS A 398 -7.08 26.62 5.41
CA LYS A 398 -7.40 27.92 6.00
C LYS A 398 -8.42 28.69 5.17
N THR A 399 -8.22 28.81 3.86
CA THR A 399 -9.10 29.59 2.97
C THR A 399 -10.31 28.78 2.50
N LEU A 400 -10.24 27.44 2.57
CA LEU A 400 -11.24 26.50 2.06
C LEU A 400 -11.37 26.51 0.54
N GLU A 401 -10.51 27.22 -0.17
CA GLU A 401 -10.54 27.30 -1.63
C GLU A 401 -9.99 26.02 -2.27
N PRO A 402 -10.45 25.65 -3.48
CA PRO A 402 -9.83 24.59 -4.27
C PRO A 402 -8.31 24.79 -4.39
N ALA A 403 -7.54 23.73 -4.11
CA ALA A 403 -6.08 23.79 -4.11
C ALA A 403 -5.44 22.76 -5.08
N TRP A 404 -4.17 22.96 -5.40
CA TRP A 404 -3.36 21.97 -6.11
C TRP A 404 -3.02 20.80 -5.18
N ALA A 405 -2.88 19.59 -5.73
CA ALA A 405 -2.18 18.50 -5.05
C ALA A 405 -0.85 18.23 -5.78
N ASN A 406 -0.79 17.16 -6.58
CA ASN A 406 0.34 16.92 -7.48
C ASN A 406 0.23 17.80 -8.74
N ALA A 407 1.30 17.83 -9.54
CA ALA A 407 1.36 18.53 -10.83
C ALA A 407 0.21 18.17 -11.81
N ASP A 408 -0.42 17.01 -11.64
CA ASP A 408 -1.53 16.50 -12.45
C ASP A 408 -2.90 16.58 -11.75
N GLU A 409 -3.00 17.21 -10.58
CA GLU A 409 -4.24 17.35 -9.78
C GLU A 409 -4.52 18.83 -9.43
N PRO A 410 -5.03 19.64 -10.39
CA PRO A 410 -5.27 21.08 -10.23
C PRO A 410 -6.53 21.43 -9.44
N PRO A 411 -6.67 22.70 -8.99
CA PRO A 411 -7.90 23.28 -8.46
C PRO A 411 -9.04 23.17 -9.48
N THR A 412 -9.96 22.23 -9.25
CA THR A 412 -11.05 21.90 -10.17
C THR A 412 -12.27 21.41 -9.42
N LEU A 413 -13.44 21.37 -10.07
CA LEU A 413 -14.56 20.60 -9.52
C LEU A 413 -14.34 19.12 -9.85
N SER A 414 -14.38 18.27 -8.84
CA SER A 414 -14.18 16.84 -8.97
C SER A 414 -15.50 16.14 -9.24
N GLY A 415 -15.62 15.48 -10.40
CA GLY A 415 -16.79 14.65 -10.70
C GLY A 415 -16.83 13.35 -9.89
N ARG A 416 -15.68 12.85 -9.43
CA ARG A 416 -15.60 11.59 -8.68
C ARG A 416 -15.77 11.80 -7.18
N GLU A 417 -14.93 12.63 -6.57
CA GLU A 417 -14.89 12.74 -5.10
C GLU A 417 -16.16 13.39 -4.55
N SER A 418 -16.78 14.28 -5.33
CA SER A 418 -18.03 14.95 -4.93
C SER A 418 -19.21 13.98 -4.78
N VAL A 419 -19.20 12.82 -5.45
CA VAL A 419 -20.27 11.81 -5.30
C VAL A 419 -20.27 11.26 -3.87
N GLU A 420 -19.08 10.92 -3.36
CA GLU A 420 -18.93 10.36 -2.01
C GLU A 420 -19.18 11.40 -0.92
N ILE A 421 -18.87 12.68 -1.18
CA ILE A 421 -19.22 13.78 -0.28
C ILE A 421 -20.75 13.90 -0.18
N VAL A 422 -21.46 13.88 -1.31
CA VAL A 422 -22.93 13.94 -1.32
C VAL A 422 -23.54 12.76 -0.55
N ARG A 423 -23.05 11.54 -0.78
CA ARG A 423 -23.49 10.35 -0.03
C ARG A 423 -23.25 10.47 1.47
N PHE A 424 -22.09 10.99 1.87
CA PHE A 424 -21.78 11.20 3.29
C PHE A 424 -22.75 12.19 3.96
N LEU A 425 -23.08 13.28 3.27
CA LEU A 425 -24.05 14.28 3.73
C LEU A 425 -25.46 13.69 3.80
N MET A 426 -25.91 12.99 2.75
CA MET A 426 -27.22 12.34 2.69
C MET A 426 -27.42 11.28 3.79
N ALA A 427 -26.35 10.63 4.24
CA ALA A 427 -26.39 9.67 5.33
C ALA A 427 -26.55 10.32 6.73
N ASN A 428 -26.59 11.66 6.82
CA ASN A 428 -26.96 12.35 8.06
C ASN A 428 -28.47 12.15 8.33
N LYS A 429 -28.82 11.65 9.52
CA LYS A 429 -30.19 11.32 9.88
C LYS A 429 -31.10 12.54 9.98
N ASN A 430 -30.55 13.66 10.47
CA ASN A 430 -31.26 14.92 10.70
C ASN A 430 -30.45 16.04 10.03
N PRO A 431 -30.51 16.16 8.69
CA PRO A 431 -29.74 17.16 7.97
C PRO A 431 -30.25 18.58 8.27
N SER A 432 -29.33 19.54 8.41
CA SER A 432 -29.69 20.95 8.53
C SER A 432 -30.13 21.52 7.17
N PRO A 433 -30.83 22.67 7.14
CA PRO A 433 -31.19 23.34 5.88
C PRO A 433 -29.99 23.62 4.98
N GLU A 434 -28.84 23.98 5.54
CA GLU A 434 -27.59 24.23 4.80
C GLU A 434 -27.03 22.95 4.18
N LEU A 435 -27.12 21.82 4.90
CA LEU A 435 -26.71 20.51 4.38
C LEU A 435 -27.62 20.08 3.21
N ILE A 436 -28.94 20.25 3.38
CA ILE A 436 -29.92 19.97 2.30
C ILE A 436 -29.59 20.83 1.07
N GLN A 437 -29.36 22.13 1.27
CA GLN A 437 -28.97 23.03 0.18
C GLN A 437 -27.68 22.59 -0.52
N ALA A 438 -26.69 22.12 0.25
CA ALA A 438 -25.42 21.64 -0.30
C ALA A 438 -25.63 20.40 -1.19
N VAL A 439 -26.41 19.42 -0.73
CA VAL A 439 -26.77 18.21 -1.49
C VAL A 439 -27.53 18.57 -2.77
N GLU A 440 -28.59 19.38 -2.66
CA GLU A 440 -29.43 19.79 -3.80
C GLU A 440 -28.60 20.54 -4.86
N SER A 441 -27.69 21.42 -4.43
CA SER A 441 -26.83 22.18 -5.32
C SER A 441 -25.83 21.30 -6.07
N ALA A 442 -25.26 20.30 -5.38
CA ALA A 442 -24.36 19.32 -5.98
C ALA A 442 -25.08 18.39 -6.95
N VAL A 443 -26.27 17.92 -6.62
CA VAL A 443 -27.13 17.12 -7.51
C VAL A 443 -27.50 17.91 -8.76
N SER A 444 -27.88 19.18 -8.60
CA SER A 444 -28.10 20.09 -9.72
C SER A 444 -26.83 20.27 -10.57
N TRP A 445 -25.64 20.24 -9.95
CA TRP A 445 -24.36 20.33 -10.67
C TRP A 445 -24.07 19.06 -11.47
N PHE A 446 -24.27 17.88 -10.90
CA PHE A 446 -24.09 16.63 -11.62
C PHE A 446 -25.03 16.54 -12.84
N LYS A 447 -26.29 16.97 -12.70
CA LYS A 447 -27.27 16.97 -13.81
C LYS A 447 -26.87 17.88 -14.97
N ARG A 448 -26.31 19.07 -14.70
CA ARG A 448 -25.89 20.02 -15.74
C ARG A 448 -24.52 19.73 -16.33
N SER A 449 -23.62 19.14 -15.53
CA SER A 449 -22.24 18.84 -15.92
C SER A 449 -22.07 17.44 -16.53
N SER A 450 -23.13 16.65 -16.63
CA SER A 450 -23.12 15.35 -17.31
C SER A 450 -22.77 15.49 -18.78
N ILE A 451 -21.94 14.58 -19.28
CA ILE A 451 -21.56 14.45 -20.67
C ILE A 451 -22.49 13.44 -21.33
N LYS A 452 -23.25 13.93 -22.31
CA LYS A 452 -24.25 13.16 -23.05
C LYS A 452 -23.73 12.77 -24.43
N GLY A 453 -24.23 11.67 -24.96
CA GLY A 453 -23.96 11.28 -26.34
C GLY A 453 -22.50 10.86 -26.60
N ARG A 454 -21.78 10.44 -25.55
CA ARG A 454 -20.38 10.04 -25.61
C ARG A 454 -20.18 8.77 -24.80
N LYS A 455 -19.31 7.88 -25.28
CA LYS A 455 -18.81 6.74 -24.50
C LYS A 455 -17.30 6.65 -24.54
N LEU A 456 -16.74 6.01 -23.52
CA LEU A 456 -15.37 5.54 -23.54
C LEU A 456 -15.35 4.19 -24.27
N ASP A 457 -14.80 4.18 -25.48
CA ASP A 457 -14.56 2.97 -26.25
C ASP A 457 -13.21 2.39 -25.87
N GLU A 458 -13.20 1.12 -25.48
CA GLU A 458 -12.00 0.41 -25.07
C GLU A 458 -11.77 -0.76 -26.04
N ALA A 459 -10.75 -0.65 -26.89
CA ALA A 459 -10.37 -1.72 -27.80
C ALA A 459 -9.07 -2.39 -27.31
N LEU A 460 -9.07 -3.72 -27.27
CA LEU A 460 -7.84 -4.52 -27.16
C LEU A 460 -7.08 -4.39 -28.48
N ASP A 461 -5.78 -4.13 -28.42
CA ASP A 461 -4.88 -4.20 -29.57
C ASP A 461 -4.02 -5.48 -29.53
N ASP A 462 -3.54 -5.91 -30.71
CA ASP A 462 -2.78 -7.15 -30.89
C ASP A 462 -1.35 -7.10 -30.31
N GLU A 463 -0.85 -5.91 -29.93
CA GLU A 463 0.47 -5.69 -29.31
C GLU A 463 0.40 -5.36 -27.79
N GLY A 464 -0.81 -5.24 -27.23
CA GLY A 464 -1.13 -4.83 -25.85
C GLY A 464 -0.87 -3.34 -25.53
N PRO A 465 -1.34 -2.81 -24.37
CA PRO A 465 -2.70 -2.83 -23.83
C PRO A 465 -3.59 -1.65 -24.32
N MET A 466 -4.89 -1.92 -24.40
CA MET A 466 -6.09 -1.04 -24.37
C MET A 466 -5.91 0.41 -24.89
N GLU A 467 -6.33 0.69 -26.12
CA GLU A 467 -6.55 2.07 -26.56
C GLU A 467 -7.93 2.55 -26.09
N ARG A 468 -7.97 3.64 -25.31
CA ARG A 468 -9.20 4.31 -24.89
C ARG A 468 -9.48 5.54 -25.74
N LYS A 469 -10.67 5.61 -26.33
CA LYS A 469 -11.13 6.78 -27.10
C LYS A 469 -12.48 7.26 -26.59
N LEU A 470 -12.65 8.58 -26.52
CA LEU A 470 -13.97 9.17 -26.28
C LEU A 470 -14.66 9.34 -27.63
N ILE A 471 -15.64 8.50 -27.92
CA ILE A 471 -16.36 8.48 -29.19
C ILE A 471 -17.81 8.94 -29.03
N ALA A 472 -18.45 9.32 -30.13
CA ALA A 472 -19.87 9.67 -30.13
C ALA A 472 -20.72 8.41 -30.03
N ASP A 473 -21.67 8.42 -29.10
CA ASP A 473 -22.68 7.37 -28.94
C ASP A 473 -23.90 7.96 -28.23
N GLN A 474 -25.00 8.17 -28.96
CA GLN A 474 -26.21 8.82 -28.44
C GLN A 474 -27.00 7.96 -27.46
N SER A 475 -26.79 6.64 -27.43
CA SER A 475 -27.45 5.74 -26.48
C SER A 475 -26.59 5.43 -25.25
N ALA A 476 -25.38 5.97 -25.18
CA ALA A 476 -24.48 5.73 -24.06
C ALA A 476 -25.02 6.31 -22.74
N PRO A 477 -24.71 5.66 -21.59
CA PRO A 477 -24.97 6.23 -20.27
C PRO A 477 -24.32 7.60 -20.08
N LEU A 478 -24.83 8.35 -19.10
CA LEU A 478 -24.24 9.64 -18.74
C LEU A 478 -22.81 9.44 -18.22
N LEU A 479 -21.89 10.28 -18.70
CA LEU A 479 -20.51 10.31 -18.23
C LEU A 479 -20.23 11.59 -17.44
N TRP A 480 -19.28 11.51 -16.52
CA TRP A 480 -18.72 12.66 -15.83
C TRP A 480 -17.20 12.65 -15.95
N ALA A 481 -16.61 13.83 -16.11
CA ALA A 481 -15.17 14.01 -16.10
C ALA A 481 -14.63 13.99 -14.67
N ARG A 482 -13.38 13.54 -14.49
CA ARG A 482 -12.70 13.59 -13.18
C ARG A 482 -12.49 15.04 -12.75
N PHE A 483 -12.13 15.90 -13.70
CA PHE A 483 -11.78 17.30 -13.47
C PHE A 483 -12.62 18.22 -14.38
N TYR A 484 -13.23 19.21 -13.77
CA TYR A 484 -13.97 20.28 -14.44
C TYR A 484 -13.37 21.63 -14.08
N GLU A 485 -13.14 22.47 -15.08
CA GLU A 485 -12.69 23.85 -14.90
C GLU A 485 -13.65 24.62 -13.97
N LEU A 486 -13.11 25.32 -12.99
CA LEU A 486 -13.89 26.02 -11.96
C LEU A 486 -14.84 27.07 -12.54
N GLU A 487 -14.46 27.72 -13.64
CA GLU A 487 -15.22 28.84 -14.22
C GLU A 487 -16.31 28.38 -15.19
N SER A 488 -16.04 27.34 -15.99
CA SER A 488 -16.87 26.96 -17.13
C SER A 488 -17.59 25.60 -17.00
N ASN A 489 -17.17 24.74 -16.06
CA ASN A 489 -17.49 23.30 -16.05
C ASN A 489 -17.07 22.58 -17.34
N ARG A 490 -16.04 23.05 -18.04
CA ARG A 490 -15.45 22.29 -19.14
C ARG A 490 -14.60 21.15 -18.57
N PRO A 491 -14.77 19.90 -19.04
CA PRO A 491 -13.83 18.83 -18.76
C PRO A 491 -12.41 19.23 -19.15
N LEU A 492 -11.45 18.96 -18.27
CA LEU A 492 -10.04 19.23 -18.52
C LEU A 492 -9.17 18.05 -18.10
N TYR A 493 -7.96 17.98 -18.64
CA TYR A 493 -7.02 16.89 -18.41
C TYR A 493 -5.61 17.44 -18.25
N LEU A 494 -4.89 16.91 -17.28
CA LEU A 494 -3.51 17.25 -17.01
C LEU A 494 -2.68 15.98 -16.90
N ASP A 495 -1.39 16.20 -17.04
CA ASP A 495 -0.33 15.27 -16.72
C ASP A 495 0.73 15.99 -15.88
N GLN A 496 1.87 15.34 -15.67
CA GLN A 496 2.97 15.88 -14.86
C GLN A 496 3.57 17.20 -15.41
N SER A 497 3.25 17.62 -16.64
CA SER A 497 3.64 18.92 -17.20
C SER A 497 2.78 20.09 -16.68
N SER A 498 1.71 19.83 -15.92
CA SER A 498 0.77 20.84 -15.41
C SER A 498 0.07 21.68 -16.49
N VAL A 499 0.08 21.24 -17.76
CA VAL A 499 -0.57 21.94 -18.87
C VAL A 499 -2.03 21.52 -18.99
N PHE A 500 -2.95 22.49 -18.97
CA PHE A 500 -4.37 22.23 -19.16
C PHE A 500 -4.65 21.82 -20.61
N ARG A 501 -5.22 20.62 -20.78
CA ARG A 501 -5.68 20.09 -22.06
C ARG A 501 -7.20 19.92 -22.04
N TYR A 502 -7.83 20.06 -23.20
CA TYR A 502 -9.29 20.01 -23.33
C TYR A 502 -9.80 19.00 -24.36
N ASN A 503 -8.89 18.26 -25.00
CA ASN A 503 -9.24 17.17 -25.89
C ASN A 503 -8.70 15.85 -25.35
N TYR A 504 -9.59 15.00 -24.82
CA TYR A 504 -9.22 13.68 -24.31
C TYR A 504 -8.50 12.84 -25.36
N ASN A 505 -8.93 12.91 -26.62
CA ASN A 505 -8.40 12.05 -27.67
C ASN A 505 -6.96 12.42 -28.06
N GLU A 506 -6.51 13.63 -27.76
CA GLU A 506 -5.13 14.11 -27.97
C GLU A 506 -4.17 13.73 -26.82
N LEU A 507 -4.67 13.15 -25.72
CA LEU A 507 -3.79 12.70 -24.64
C LEU A 507 -2.97 11.48 -25.05
N GLU A 508 -1.77 11.38 -24.47
CA GLU A 508 -0.88 10.23 -24.66
C GLU A 508 -1.54 8.93 -24.20
N LYS A 509 -1.28 7.82 -24.92
CA LYS A 509 -1.85 6.49 -24.60
C LYS A 509 -1.56 6.08 -23.15
N SER A 510 -0.34 6.34 -22.67
CA SER A 510 0.09 6.03 -21.31
C SER A 510 -0.75 6.75 -20.25
N GLN A 511 -1.19 7.98 -20.50
CA GLN A 511 -2.00 8.78 -19.57
C GLN A 511 -3.43 8.27 -19.47
N LYS A 512 -4.03 7.93 -20.62
CA LYS A 512 -5.38 7.34 -20.70
C LYS A 512 -5.43 5.97 -20.00
N ARG A 513 -4.30 5.25 -19.96
CA ARG A 513 -4.15 3.97 -19.27
C ARG A 513 -4.07 4.13 -17.75
N THR A 514 -3.23 5.04 -17.26
CA THR A 514 -2.96 5.18 -15.82
C THR A 514 -4.01 6.00 -15.08
N ASN A 515 -4.76 6.88 -15.77
CA ASN A 515 -5.75 7.76 -15.17
C ASN A 515 -7.17 7.52 -15.70
N SER A 516 -8.12 7.36 -14.79
CA SER A 516 -9.56 7.33 -15.11
C SER A 516 -10.11 8.76 -15.16
N PHE A 517 -10.06 9.37 -16.34
CA PHE A 517 -10.59 10.72 -16.57
C PHE A 517 -12.11 10.78 -16.71
N TYR A 518 -12.76 9.64 -16.96
CA TYR A 518 -14.21 9.52 -17.13
C TYR A 518 -14.77 8.37 -16.32
N GLY A 519 -16.01 8.52 -15.89
CA GLY A 519 -16.79 7.44 -15.30
C GLY A 519 -18.27 7.79 -15.23
N THR A 520 -19.08 6.78 -14.91
CA THR A 520 -20.53 6.89 -14.65
C THR A 520 -20.81 7.21 -13.18
N TRP A 521 -19.87 7.85 -12.47
CA TRP A 521 -19.83 7.89 -10.99
C TRP A 521 -21.09 8.44 -10.33
N ALA A 522 -21.73 9.45 -10.93
CA ALA A 522 -22.93 10.06 -10.36
C ALA A 522 -24.24 9.38 -10.80
N ASP A 523 -24.20 8.36 -11.66
CA ASP A 523 -25.40 7.77 -12.25
C ASP A 523 -26.32 7.15 -11.19
N SER A 524 -25.80 6.23 -10.36
CA SER A 524 -26.59 5.64 -9.27
C SER A 524 -26.94 6.65 -8.18
N LEU A 525 -26.08 7.63 -7.91
CA LEU A 525 -26.41 8.72 -6.99
C LEU A 525 -27.67 9.47 -7.47
N LEU A 526 -27.75 9.80 -8.76
CA LEU A 526 -28.85 10.60 -9.31
C LEU A 526 -30.13 9.79 -9.51
N ASN A 527 -30.01 8.52 -9.89
CA ASN A 527 -31.15 7.69 -10.29
C ASN A 527 -31.68 6.80 -9.16
N GLU A 528 -30.89 6.52 -8.13
CA GLU A 528 -31.24 5.60 -7.04
C GLU A 528 -31.16 6.29 -5.67
N ASP A 529 -29.98 6.72 -5.25
CA ASP A 529 -29.75 7.20 -3.88
C ASP A 529 -30.49 8.51 -3.58
N TYR A 530 -30.38 9.51 -4.45
CA TYR A 530 -30.93 10.84 -4.25
C TYR A 530 -32.47 10.89 -4.25
N PRO A 531 -33.19 10.26 -5.20
CA PRO A 531 -34.64 10.24 -5.17
C PRO A 531 -35.21 9.69 -3.85
N ILE A 532 -34.64 8.58 -3.36
CA ILE A 532 -35.05 7.96 -2.09
C ILE A 532 -34.81 8.91 -0.92
N TRP A 533 -33.62 9.52 -0.85
CA TRP A 533 -33.29 10.48 0.20
C TRP A 533 -34.21 11.70 0.17
N ARG A 534 -34.50 12.24 -1.02
CA ARG A 534 -35.33 13.44 -1.17
C ARG A 534 -36.77 13.16 -0.77
N GLU A 535 -37.35 12.03 -1.17
CA GLU A 535 -38.71 11.64 -0.79
C GLU A 535 -38.88 11.63 0.73
N LYS A 536 -37.93 11.03 1.45
CA LYS A 536 -37.92 11.01 2.92
C LYS A 536 -37.97 12.41 3.54
N HIS A 537 -37.14 13.34 3.07
CA HIS A 537 -37.01 14.65 3.69
C HIS A 537 -38.07 15.66 3.22
N VAL A 538 -38.70 15.44 2.06
CA VAL A 538 -39.88 16.21 1.61
C VAL A 538 -41.12 15.81 2.42
N ALA A 539 -41.28 14.52 2.73
CA ALA A 539 -42.38 14.04 3.58
C ALA A 539 -42.27 14.61 5.01
N GLU A 540 -41.08 14.55 5.62
CA GLU A 540 -40.84 15.08 6.97
C GLU A 540 -41.07 16.61 7.08
N ALA A 541 -40.74 17.38 6.03
CA ALA A 541 -41.03 18.82 5.99
C ALA A 541 -42.53 19.13 5.87
N THR A 542 -43.30 18.26 5.21
CA THR A 542 -44.75 18.40 5.04
C THR A 542 -45.50 18.02 6.32
N GLU A 543 -45.06 16.97 7.03
CA GLU A 543 -45.58 16.57 8.34
C GLU A 543 -45.25 17.59 9.44
N ALA A 544 -44.03 18.13 9.47
CA ALA A 544 -43.67 19.18 10.43
C ALA A 544 -44.52 20.46 10.25
N SER A 545 -44.89 20.79 9.01
CA SER A 545 -45.74 21.95 8.71
C SER A 545 -47.20 21.74 9.12
N THR A 546 -47.72 20.51 9.02
CA THR A 546 -49.11 20.17 9.41
C THR A 546 -49.29 19.97 10.93
N VAL A 547 -48.23 19.60 11.67
CA VAL A 547 -48.25 19.56 13.14
C VAL A 547 -48.27 20.97 13.74
N VAL A 548 -47.50 21.90 13.18
CA VAL A 548 -47.49 23.30 13.62
C VAL A 548 -48.83 24.00 13.36
N GLU A 549 -49.54 23.65 12.28
CA GLU A 549 -50.90 24.16 12.02
C GLU A 549 -51.97 23.57 12.95
N ASN A 550 -51.80 22.33 13.44
CA ASN A 550 -52.76 21.68 14.35
C ASN A 550 -52.54 22.00 15.85
N GLU A 551 -51.34 22.42 16.26
CA GLU A 551 -51.07 22.87 17.65
C GLU A 551 -51.34 24.37 17.86
N GLY A 552 -51.62 25.13 16.78
CA GLY A 552 -51.98 26.54 16.81
C GLY A 552 -53.48 26.84 16.68
N GLY A 553 -54.34 25.82 16.73
CA GLY A 553 -55.80 25.92 16.55
C GLY A 553 -56.60 25.95 17.85
#